data_AF-A0A0H3DLK2-F1
#
_entry.id   AF-A0A0H3DLK2-F1
#
_cell.length_a   1.000
_cell.length_b   1.000
_cell.length_c   1.000
_cell.angle_alpha   90.00
_cell.angle_beta   90.00
_cell.angle_gamma   90.00
#
_symmetry.space_group_name_H-M   'P 1'
#
loop_
_entity.id
_entity.type
_entity.pdbx_description
1 polymer ?
#
loop_
_entity_poly.entity_id
_entity_poly.type
_entity_poly.pdbx_seq_one_letter_code
_entity_poly.pdbx_strand_id
1 'polypeptide(L)'
;MSELITTPVETTAKAELVSLAKLGEMRTHVGMVKRYWNPKMGFFIEPERKHNNDHFVLELQRQSLQTAYNYVKEVAQNNGQILFVGTKNDYVKKLVNNIAKRVHVAFITQRWLGGTLTNFKTLSISINKLNKLVEKQAENAADLTKKENLMLSREIERLEKFFGGVKSLKRLPNLLIVDDPVYEKNAVAEANSLRIPVVALCNTNTNPELVDFIIPANNHQPQSTCLLMNLLADAVAEAKAMPTMFAYKPDEEIQIEIPQKQEAPRQVVNRANSKQITSQRLNITRNPEVLTRE
;
A
#
# COMPACT_ATOMS: atom_id res chain seq x y z
N MET A 1 -60.26 -15.45 28.83
CA MET A 1 -59.61 -15.42 27.50
C MET A 1 -58.96 -14.05 27.35
N SER A 2 -57.66 -13.96 27.63
CA SER A 2 -56.86 -12.75 27.45
C SER A 2 -55.71 -13.13 26.53
N GLU A 3 -55.85 -12.80 25.24
CA GLU A 3 -54.81 -13.01 24.25
C GLU A 3 -53.67 -12.02 24.50
N LEU A 4 -52.51 -12.55 24.86
CA LEU A 4 -51.25 -11.81 24.93
C LEU A 4 -50.81 -11.50 23.50
N ILE A 5 -51.02 -10.25 23.08
CA ILE A 5 -50.46 -9.70 21.84
C ILE A 5 -48.95 -9.67 22.02
N THR A 6 -48.28 -10.67 21.44
CA THR A 6 -46.83 -10.72 21.34
C THR A 6 -46.45 -9.91 20.10
N THR A 7 -46.09 -8.65 20.27
CA THR A 7 -45.45 -7.87 19.20
C THR A 7 -44.07 -8.45 18.92
N PRO A 8 -43.69 -8.72 17.66
CA PRO A 8 -42.34 -9.14 17.35
C PRO A 8 -41.40 -7.97 17.62
N VAL A 9 -40.41 -8.20 18.49
CA VAL A 9 -39.27 -7.29 18.65
C VAL A 9 -38.52 -7.32 17.33
N GLU A 10 -38.64 -6.26 16.54
CA GLU A 10 -37.76 -6.03 15.39
C GLU A 10 -36.33 -5.91 15.92
N THR A 11 -35.60 -7.03 15.87
CA THR A 11 -34.16 -7.06 16.05
C THR A 11 -33.57 -6.25 14.91
N THR A 12 -33.25 -4.97 15.17
CA THR A 12 -32.53 -4.12 14.22
C THR A 12 -31.25 -4.84 13.81
N ALA A 13 -31.23 -5.42 12.61
CA ALA A 13 -30.07 -6.11 12.07
C ALA A 13 -28.95 -5.08 12.00
N LYS A 14 -27.94 -5.25 12.86
CA LYS A 14 -26.75 -4.40 12.89
C LYS A 14 -26.13 -4.49 11.49
N ALA A 15 -26.02 -3.36 10.80
CA ALA A 15 -25.50 -3.33 9.43
C ALA A 15 -24.12 -4.01 9.40
N GLU A 16 -24.00 -5.03 8.55
CA GLU A 16 -22.76 -5.78 8.41
C GLU A 16 -21.72 -4.93 7.65
N LEU A 17 -20.44 -5.01 8.04
CA LEU A 17 -19.37 -4.24 7.42
C LEU A 17 -19.23 -4.52 5.92
N VAL A 18 -19.31 -5.81 5.57
CA VAL A 18 -19.28 -6.35 4.21
C VAL A 18 -19.98 -7.70 4.21
N SER A 19 -20.73 -8.01 3.16
CA SER A 19 -21.44 -9.28 3.05
C SER A 19 -20.45 -10.44 2.79
N LEU A 20 -20.82 -11.65 3.24
CA LEU A 20 -20.07 -12.86 2.91
C LEU A 20 -20.08 -13.15 1.40
N ALA A 21 -21.18 -12.80 0.72
CA ALA A 21 -21.31 -12.96 -0.73
C ALA A 21 -20.25 -12.13 -1.47
N LYS A 22 -20.03 -10.88 -1.05
CA LYS A 22 -19.03 -9.98 -1.65
C LYS A 22 -17.60 -10.46 -1.43
N LEU A 23 -17.29 -10.95 -0.23
CA LEU A 23 -15.98 -11.59 0.06
C LEU A 23 -15.75 -12.82 -0.83
N GLY A 24 -16.79 -13.62 -1.04
CA GLY A 24 -16.80 -14.75 -1.99
C GLY A 24 -16.54 -14.31 -3.43
N GLU A 25 -17.31 -13.32 -3.93
CA GLU A 25 -17.21 -12.75 -5.27
C GLU A 25 -15.79 -12.24 -5.56
N MET A 26 -15.20 -11.54 -4.60
CA MET A 26 -13.85 -10.97 -4.72
C MET A 26 -12.72 -11.97 -4.48
N ARG A 27 -13.07 -13.26 -4.28
CA ARG A 27 -12.14 -14.39 -4.08
C ARG A 27 -11.18 -14.18 -2.91
N THR A 28 -11.63 -13.52 -1.85
CA THR A 28 -10.80 -13.24 -0.66
C THR A 28 -10.41 -14.51 0.10
N HIS A 29 -11.25 -15.54 -0.01
CA HIS A 29 -11.10 -16.83 0.65
C HIS A 29 -10.07 -17.76 0.00
N VAL A 30 -9.59 -17.46 -1.21
CA VAL A 30 -8.66 -18.36 -1.92
C VAL A 30 -7.23 -18.16 -1.44
N GLY A 31 -6.66 -19.15 -0.78
CA GLY A 31 -5.27 -19.18 -0.33
C GLY A 31 -4.28 -19.65 -1.41
N MET A 32 -3.05 -19.96 -0.98
CA MET A 32 -2.01 -20.51 -1.84
C MET A 32 -2.07 -22.05 -1.89
N VAL A 33 -1.19 -22.63 -2.70
CA VAL A 33 -0.97 -24.08 -2.75
C VAL A 33 -0.33 -24.56 -1.44
N LYS A 34 -0.76 -25.73 -0.95
CA LYS A 34 -0.30 -26.38 0.31
C LYS A 34 1.21 -26.31 0.57
N ARG A 35 2.04 -26.40 -0.46
CA ARG A 35 3.51 -26.38 -0.31
C ARG A 35 4.06 -25.09 0.30
N TYR A 36 3.33 -23.99 0.21
CA TYR A 36 3.71 -22.70 0.78
C TYR A 36 3.04 -22.43 2.13
N TRP A 37 2.13 -23.31 2.57
CA TRP A 37 1.35 -23.12 3.78
C TRP A 37 2.23 -23.07 5.03
N ASN A 38 1.97 -22.09 5.89
CA ASN A 38 2.52 -22.04 7.23
C ASN A 38 1.58 -22.78 8.20
N PRO A 39 2.01 -23.86 8.89
CA PRO A 39 1.17 -24.63 9.79
C PRO A 39 0.43 -23.81 10.85
N LYS A 40 1.02 -22.69 11.30
CA LYS A 40 0.41 -21.80 12.31
C LYS A 40 -0.84 -21.09 11.79
N MET A 41 -1.04 -20.99 10.48
CA MET A 41 -2.26 -20.45 9.87
C MET A 41 -3.42 -21.45 9.86
N GLY A 42 -3.22 -22.69 10.33
CA GLY A 42 -4.23 -23.76 10.27
C GLY A 42 -5.58 -23.40 10.89
N PHE A 43 -5.61 -22.53 11.91
CA PHE A 43 -6.85 -22.07 12.53
C PHE A 43 -7.78 -21.29 11.57
N PHE A 44 -7.21 -20.57 10.61
CA PHE A 44 -7.97 -19.75 9.66
C PHE A 44 -8.39 -20.49 8.40
N ILE A 45 -7.88 -21.70 8.19
CA ILE A 45 -7.97 -22.45 6.94
C ILE A 45 -9.01 -23.56 7.10
N GLU A 46 -9.83 -23.73 6.06
CA GLU A 46 -10.79 -24.82 5.97
C GLU A 46 -10.07 -26.18 5.96
N PRO A 47 -10.59 -27.18 6.70
CA PRO A 47 -10.02 -28.53 6.68
C PRO A 47 -10.19 -29.22 5.33
N GLU A 48 -11.28 -28.91 4.61
CA GLU A 48 -11.59 -29.45 3.30
C GLU A 48 -10.94 -28.63 2.18
N ARG A 49 -10.28 -29.33 1.24
CA ARG A 49 -9.53 -28.68 0.15
C ARG A 49 -10.36 -28.71 -1.12
N LYS A 50 -10.56 -27.54 -1.72
CA LYS A 50 -11.07 -27.42 -3.09
C LYS A 50 -9.90 -27.12 -4.03
N HIS A 51 -9.80 -27.83 -5.14
CA HIS A 51 -8.88 -27.52 -6.25
C HIS A 51 -7.39 -27.31 -5.87
N ASN A 52 -6.85 -28.08 -4.93
CA ASN A 52 -5.43 -28.07 -4.51
C ASN A 52 -4.91 -26.76 -3.87
N ASN A 53 -5.79 -25.77 -3.66
CA ASN A 53 -5.48 -24.56 -2.91
C ASN A 53 -6.11 -24.64 -1.52
N ASP A 54 -5.43 -24.04 -0.54
CA ASP A 54 -6.01 -23.85 0.77
C ASP A 54 -7.07 -22.74 0.69
N HIS A 55 -8.14 -22.84 1.47
CA HIS A 55 -9.24 -21.87 1.49
C HIS A 55 -9.43 -21.35 2.91
N PHE A 56 -9.70 -20.06 3.06
CA PHE A 56 -10.00 -19.45 4.36
C PHE A 56 -11.46 -19.63 4.71
N VAL A 57 -11.73 -19.84 6.00
CA VAL A 57 -13.09 -19.82 6.53
C VAL A 57 -13.61 -18.38 6.47
N LEU A 58 -14.55 -18.11 5.54
CA LEU A 58 -15.07 -16.77 5.26
C LEU A 58 -15.66 -16.07 6.48
N GLU A 59 -16.35 -16.81 7.35
CA GLU A 59 -16.94 -16.25 8.57
C GLU A 59 -15.87 -15.76 9.55
N LEU A 60 -14.81 -16.56 9.73
CA LEU A 60 -13.68 -16.17 10.57
C LEU A 60 -12.92 -15.00 9.96
N GLN A 61 -12.76 -14.97 8.63
CA GLN A 61 -12.21 -13.82 7.92
C GLN A 61 -13.00 -12.53 8.21
N ARG A 62 -14.32 -12.59 8.14
CA ARG A 62 -15.20 -11.44 8.40
C ARG A 62 -15.07 -10.95 9.85
N GLN A 63 -15.03 -11.86 10.82
CA GLN A 63 -14.86 -11.54 12.24
C GLN A 63 -13.49 -10.90 12.53
N SER A 64 -12.43 -11.46 11.96
CA SER A 64 -11.07 -10.89 11.99
C SER A 64 -11.03 -9.49 11.37
N LEU A 65 -11.67 -9.31 10.21
CA LEU A 65 -11.76 -8.02 9.54
C LEU A 65 -12.51 -6.98 10.39
N GLN A 66 -13.64 -7.36 11.00
CA GLN A 66 -14.40 -6.48 11.88
C GLN A 66 -13.58 -6.04 13.09
N THR A 67 -12.83 -6.97 13.68
CA THR A 67 -11.96 -6.69 14.84
C THR A 67 -10.86 -5.70 14.45
N ALA A 68 -10.19 -5.94 13.32
CA ALA A 68 -9.17 -5.04 12.78
C ALA A 68 -9.76 -3.67 12.42
N TYR A 69 -10.94 -3.62 11.80
CA TYR A 69 -11.65 -2.39 11.43
C TYR A 69 -11.93 -1.54 12.66
N ASN A 70 -12.47 -2.14 13.72
CA ASN A 70 -12.79 -1.45 14.97
C ASN A 70 -11.52 -0.89 15.63
N TYR A 71 -10.42 -1.66 15.65
CA TYR A 71 -9.17 -1.20 16.21
C TYR A 71 -8.56 -0.03 15.41
N VAL A 72 -8.57 -0.10 14.08
CA VAL A 72 -8.09 0.99 13.21
C VAL A 72 -8.92 2.26 13.45
N LYS A 73 -10.24 2.11 13.58
CA LYS A 73 -11.15 3.21 13.90
C LYS A 73 -10.81 3.83 15.26
N GLU A 74 -10.61 3.02 16.29
CA GLU A 74 -10.22 3.48 17.64
C GLU A 74 -8.89 4.27 17.61
N VAL A 75 -7.86 3.74 16.95
CA VAL A 75 -6.57 4.43 16.80
C VAL A 75 -6.75 5.77 16.09
N ALA A 76 -7.56 5.82 15.04
CA ALA A 76 -7.84 7.05 14.30
C ALA A 76 -8.62 8.08 15.14
N GLN A 77 -9.61 7.64 15.94
CA GLN A 77 -10.37 8.49 16.86
C GLN A 77 -9.48 9.10 17.96
N ASN A 78 -8.47 8.37 18.41
CA ASN A 78 -7.48 8.84 19.38
C ASN A 78 -6.37 9.69 18.75
N ASN A 79 -6.56 10.21 17.53
CA ASN A 79 -5.57 10.99 16.77
C ASN A 79 -4.21 10.26 16.61
N GLY A 80 -4.25 8.93 16.58
CA GLY A 80 -3.10 8.08 16.31
C GLY A 80 -2.55 8.28 14.89
N GLN A 81 -1.23 8.22 14.74
CA GLN A 81 -0.60 8.26 13.43
C GLN A 81 -0.65 6.86 12.80
N ILE A 82 -1.38 6.72 11.70
CA ILE A 82 -1.49 5.45 10.97
C ILE A 82 -0.58 5.50 9.74
N LEU A 83 0.18 4.43 9.51
CA LEU A 83 1.06 4.28 8.36
C LEU A 83 0.61 3.08 7.51
N PHE A 84 0.22 3.35 6.27
CA PHE A 84 -0.06 2.30 5.29
C PHE A 84 1.21 1.90 4.54
N VAL A 85 1.45 0.60 4.38
CA VAL A 85 2.61 0.06 3.67
C VAL A 85 2.15 -0.92 2.60
N GLY A 86 2.65 -0.74 1.39
CA GLY A 86 2.53 -1.73 0.34
C GLY A 86 3.41 -1.43 -0.87
N THR A 87 4.46 -2.24 -1.03
CA THR A 87 5.52 -2.01 -2.02
C THR A 87 5.61 -3.14 -3.06
N LYS A 88 4.79 -4.20 -2.91
CA LYS A 88 4.78 -5.43 -3.71
C LYS A 88 4.68 -5.19 -5.22
N ASN A 89 3.52 -4.78 -5.70
CA ASN A 89 3.22 -4.65 -7.14
C ASN A 89 2.75 -3.22 -7.46
N ASP A 90 2.86 -2.81 -8.73
CA ASP A 90 2.49 -1.45 -9.16
C ASP A 90 1.04 -1.08 -8.82
N TYR A 91 0.10 -2.05 -8.88
CA TYR A 91 -1.29 -1.81 -8.52
C TYR A 91 -1.45 -1.56 -7.01
N VAL A 92 -0.73 -2.31 -6.14
CA VAL A 92 -0.73 -2.12 -4.68
C VAL A 92 -0.18 -0.75 -4.34
N LYS A 93 0.92 -0.36 -4.99
CA LYS A 93 1.52 0.97 -4.78
C LYS A 93 0.53 2.09 -5.06
N LYS A 94 -0.22 1.98 -6.16
CA LYS A 94 -1.25 2.96 -6.52
C LYS A 94 -2.44 2.92 -5.58
N LEU A 95 -2.92 1.72 -5.23
CA LEU A 95 -3.99 1.53 -4.27
C LEU A 95 -3.67 2.20 -2.93
N VAL A 96 -2.52 1.87 -2.33
CA VAL A 96 -2.06 2.43 -1.05
C VAL A 96 -1.90 3.95 -1.12
N ASN A 97 -1.37 4.48 -2.23
CA ASN A 97 -1.27 5.93 -2.44
C ASN A 97 -2.66 6.60 -2.49
N ASN A 98 -3.59 6.02 -3.25
CA ASN A 98 -4.95 6.56 -3.43
C ASN A 98 -5.74 6.54 -2.12
N ILE A 99 -5.75 5.42 -1.39
CA ILE A 99 -6.46 5.32 -0.11
C ILE A 99 -5.87 6.27 0.92
N ALA A 100 -4.55 6.38 1.00
CA ALA A 100 -3.90 7.20 2.00
C ALA A 100 -4.09 8.69 1.74
N LYS A 101 -4.09 9.11 0.47
CA LYS A 101 -4.46 10.47 0.08
C LYS A 101 -5.92 10.77 0.38
N ARG A 102 -6.83 9.84 0.08
CA ARG A 102 -8.28 9.97 0.37
C ARG A 102 -8.54 10.24 1.85
N VAL A 103 -7.84 9.53 2.73
CA VAL A 103 -8.07 9.62 4.19
C VAL A 103 -7.03 10.45 4.95
N HIS A 104 -6.15 11.15 4.22
CA HIS A 104 -5.10 12.01 4.74
C HIS A 104 -4.22 11.33 5.82
N VAL A 105 -3.64 10.20 5.48
CA VAL A 105 -2.72 9.42 6.33
C VAL A 105 -1.38 9.19 5.63
N ALA A 106 -0.37 8.82 6.40
CA ALA A 106 0.95 8.53 5.88
C ALA A 106 0.96 7.18 5.15
N PHE A 107 1.83 7.06 4.14
CA PHE A 107 2.01 5.82 3.39
C PHE A 107 3.42 5.63 2.86
N ILE A 108 3.79 4.36 2.64
CA ILE A 108 5.03 3.96 1.95
C ILE A 108 4.67 2.98 0.84
N THR A 109 5.00 3.37 -0.40
CA THR A 109 4.76 2.56 -1.60
C THR A 109 6.05 2.20 -2.35
N GLN A 110 7.14 2.90 -2.05
CA GLN A 110 8.46 2.51 -2.54
C GLN A 110 9.10 1.53 -1.58
N ARG A 111 10.18 0.89 -2.02
CA ARG A 111 10.97 -0.03 -1.20
C ARG A 111 11.21 0.52 0.21
N TRP A 112 10.86 -0.30 1.21
CA TRP A 112 11.17 -0.01 2.61
C TRP A 112 12.67 0.16 2.82
N LEU A 113 13.07 1.32 3.38
CA LEU A 113 14.45 1.58 3.76
C LEU A 113 14.66 1.05 5.18
N GLY A 114 15.67 0.20 5.38
CA GLY A 114 15.97 -0.30 6.72
C GLY A 114 16.27 0.86 7.69
N GLY A 115 15.66 0.84 8.87
CA GLY A 115 15.75 1.91 9.84
C GLY A 115 14.72 3.02 9.66
N THR A 116 13.69 2.83 8.83
CA THR A 116 12.62 3.82 8.65
C THR A 116 11.92 4.13 9.98
N LEU A 117 11.65 3.12 10.81
CA LEU A 117 11.04 3.30 12.12
C LEU A 117 12.11 3.33 13.22
N THR A 118 13.05 2.38 13.22
CA THR A 118 14.04 2.26 14.31
C THR A 118 15.05 3.42 14.33
N ASN A 119 15.29 4.06 13.18
CA ASN A 119 16.11 5.26 13.05
C ASN A 119 15.30 6.46 12.49
N PHE A 120 14.15 6.71 13.10
CA PHE A 120 13.22 7.78 12.69
C PHE A 120 13.86 9.18 12.67
N LYS A 121 14.88 9.43 13.50
CA LYS A 121 15.63 10.70 13.49
C LYS A 121 16.28 10.96 12.13
N THR A 122 16.87 9.93 11.50
CA THR A 122 17.51 10.05 10.19
C THR A 122 16.47 10.23 9.08
N LEU A 123 15.32 9.55 9.20
CA LEU A 123 14.18 9.77 8.31
C LEU A 123 13.70 11.22 8.37
N SER A 124 13.54 11.77 9.58
CA SER A 124 13.11 13.15 9.81
C SER A 124 14.06 14.17 9.18
N ILE A 125 15.38 13.94 9.25
CA ILE A 125 16.39 14.78 8.58
C ILE A 125 16.19 14.76 7.06
N SER A 126 15.91 13.59 6.48
CA SER A 126 15.68 13.43 5.04
C SER A 126 14.40 14.14 4.57
N ILE A 127 13.34 14.09 5.38
CA ILE A 127 12.08 14.82 5.13
C ILE A 127 12.32 16.33 5.21
N ASN A 128 13.06 16.80 6.21
CA ASN A 128 13.42 18.22 6.33
C ASN A 128 14.29 18.71 5.16
N LYS A 129 15.21 17.87 4.68
CA LYS A 129 16.00 18.16 3.47
C LYS A 129 15.08 18.34 2.25
N LEU A 130 14.10 17.45 2.06
CA LEU A 130 13.12 17.56 0.98
C LEU A 130 12.34 18.88 1.08
N ASN A 131 11.83 19.22 2.26
CA ASN A 131 11.08 20.48 2.45
C ASN A 131 11.91 21.71 2.09
N LYS A 132 13.17 21.78 2.56
CA LYS A 132 14.10 22.87 2.22
C LYS A 132 14.39 22.97 0.73
N LEU A 133 14.49 21.85 0.02
CA LEU A 133 14.71 21.85 -1.43
C LEU A 133 13.48 22.37 -2.18
N VAL A 134 12.27 22.00 -1.74
CA VAL A 134 11.01 22.50 -2.31
C VAL A 134 10.86 24.00 -2.08
N GLU A 135 11.15 24.48 -0.87
CA GLU A 135 11.16 25.92 -0.54
C GLU A 135 12.17 26.68 -1.41
N LYS A 136 13.41 26.16 -1.50
CA LYS A 136 14.45 26.75 -2.35
C LYS A 136 14.03 26.81 -3.83
N GLN A 137 13.34 25.79 -4.33
CA GLN A 137 12.82 25.78 -5.71
C GLN A 137 11.79 26.88 -5.95
N ALA A 138 10.93 27.15 -4.96
CA ALA A 138 9.87 28.15 -5.07
C ALA A 138 10.43 29.57 -4.98
N GLU A 139 11.38 29.82 -4.08
CA GLU A 139 11.93 31.17 -3.84
C GLU A 139 12.99 31.59 -4.87
N ASN A 140 13.92 30.70 -5.21
CA ASN A 140 15.12 31.05 -5.99
C ASN A 140 15.08 30.54 -7.43
N ALA A 141 13.89 30.25 -7.96
CA ALA A 141 13.75 29.66 -9.31
C ALA A 141 14.34 30.57 -10.41
N ALA A 142 14.24 31.88 -10.22
CA ALA A 142 14.71 32.90 -11.16
C ALA A 142 16.23 33.11 -11.12
N ASP A 143 16.86 32.87 -9.98
CA ASP A 143 18.29 33.15 -9.76
C ASP A 143 19.19 31.97 -10.13
N LEU A 144 18.62 30.77 -10.31
CA LEU A 144 19.34 29.55 -10.63
C LEU A 144 19.49 29.36 -12.15
N THR A 145 20.63 28.83 -12.60
CA THR A 145 20.81 28.47 -14.00
C THR A 145 19.87 27.32 -14.39
N LYS A 146 19.53 27.20 -15.69
CA LYS A 146 18.70 26.09 -16.20
C LYS A 146 19.21 24.70 -15.79
N LYS A 147 20.55 24.54 -15.73
CA LYS A 147 21.18 23.29 -15.32
C LYS A 147 20.99 23.02 -13.83
N GLU A 148 21.14 24.03 -12.98
CA GLU A 148 20.93 23.91 -11.53
C GLU A 148 19.47 23.65 -11.20
N ASN A 149 18.54 24.35 -11.85
CA ASN A 149 17.10 24.11 -11.72
C ASN A 149 16.73 22.68 -12.11
N LEU A 150 17.31 22.14 -13.19
CA LEU A 150 17.10 20.75 -13.59
C LEU A 150 17.64 19.76 -12.54
N MET A 151 18.84 19.99 -12.02
CA MET A 151 19.45 19.11 -11.00
C MET A 151 18.65 19.14 -9.69
N LEU A 152 18.19 20.33 -9.29
CA LEU A 152 17.36 20.53 -8.11
C LEU A 152 16.00 19.84 -8.26
N SER A 153 15.35 19.98 -9.43
CA SER A 153 14.10 19.30 -9.75
C SER A 153 14.24 17.77 -9.68
N ARG A 154 15.33 17.22 -10.23
CA ARG A 154 15.61 15.78 -10.20
C ARG A 154 15.83 15.25 -8.77
N GLU A 155 16.53 16.00 -7.93
CA GLU A 155 16.73 15.59 -6.53
C GLU A 155 15.43 15.67 -5.74
N ILE A 156 14.59 16.68 -5.96
CA ILE A 156 13.25 16.77 -5.37
C ILE A 156 12.40 15.59 -5.82
N GLU A 157 12.32 15.30 -7.12
CA GLU A 157 11.55 14.16 -7.65
C GLU A 157 12.02 12.84 -7.02
N ARG A 158 13.34 12.65 -6.91
CA ARG A 158 13.93 11.47 -6.28
C ARG A 158 13.50 11.37 -4.81
N LEU A 159 13.62 12.44 -4.04
CA LEU A 159 13.29 12.44 -2.61
C LEU A 159 11.78 12.32 -2.37
N GLU A 160 10.96 13.02 -3.15
CA GLU A 160 9.49 12.98 -3.10
C GLU A 160 8.98 11.56 -3.36
N LYS A 161 9.61 10.85 -4.29
CA LYS A 161 9.28 9.44 -4.58
C LYS A 161 9.37 8.55 -3.33
N PHE A 162 10.39 8.74 -2.48
CA PHE A 162 10.59 7.93 -1.27
C PHE A 162 9.90 8.49 -0.03
N PHE A 163 9.96 9.81 0.18
CA PHE A 163 9.57 10.47 1.43
C PHE A 163 8.25 11.23 1.35
N GLY A 164 7.69 11.46 0.16
CA GLY A 164 6.46 12.23 -0.02
C GLY A 164 5.28 11.65 0.77
N GLY A 165 5.14 10.33 0.78
CA GLY A 165 4.07 9.65 1.53
C GLY A 165 4.21 9.68 3.05
N VAL A 166 5.41 9.94 3.58
CA VAL A 166 5.69 10.03 5.02
C VAL A 166 5.93 11.46 5.51
N LYS A 167 5.81 12.45 4.63
CA LYS A 167 5.98 13.87 4.97
C LYS A 167 5.02 14.35 6.06
N SER A 168 3.85 13.72 6.18
CA SER A 168 2.86 14.00 7.22
C SER A 168 3.22 13.45 8.61
N LEU A 169 4.18 12.51 8.71
CA LEU A 169 4.59 11.91 9.98
C LEU A 169 5.43 12.89 10.80
N LYS A 170 4.86 13.37 11.90
CA LYS A 170 5.58 14.19 12.90
C LYS A 170 6.26 13.36 13.99
N ARG A 171 5.77 12.15 14.21
CA ARG A 171 6.23 11.19 15.21
C ARG A 171 6.11 9.77 14.65
N LEU A 172 6.63 8.79 15.39
CA LEU A 172 6.44 7.38 15.06
C LEU A 172 4.94 7.04 14.90
N PRO A 173 4.58 6.19 13.94
CA PRO A 173 3.21 5.72 13.80
C PRO A 173 2.78 4.91 15.02
N ASN A 174 1.52 5.06 15.39
CA ASN A 174 0.86 4.28 16.43
C ASN A 174 0.32 2.95 15.89
N LEU A 175 0.15 2.82 14.58
CA LEU A 175 -0.35 1.63 13.92
C LEU A 175 0.25 1.49 12.53
N LEU A 176 0.67 0.27 12.20
CA LEU A 176 1.11 -0.10 10.87
C LEU A 176 0.02 -0.94 10.19
N ILE A 177 -0.33 -0.59 8.96
CA ILE A 177 -1.25 -1.37 8.11
C ILE A 177 -0.49 -1.88 6.89
N VAL A 178 -0.46 -3.20 6.68
CA VAL A 178 0.40 -3.85 5.68
C VAL A 178 -0.40 -4.75 4.74
N ASP A 179 -0.16 -4.65 3.42
CA ASP A 179 -0.84 -5.51 2.42
C ASP A 179 -0.31 -6.96 2.41
N ASP A 180 0.97 -7.13 2.68
CA ASP A 180 1.64 -8.44 2.62
C ASP A 180 2.83 -8.48 3.59
N PRO A 181 2.68 -9.08 4.79
CA PRO A 181 3.76 -9.14 5.78
C PRO A 181 4.93 -10.03 5.35
N VAL A 182 4.73 -10.95 4.40
CA VAL A 182 5.81 -11.80 3.86
C VAL A 182 6.71 -10.95 2.95
N TYR A 183 6.12 -10.08 2.15
CA TYR A 183 6.86 -9.15 1.29
C TYR A 183 7.48 -8.02 2.12
N GLU A 184 6.73 -7.43 3.05
CA GLU A 184 7.13 -6.28 3.86
C GLU A 184 7.79 -6.67 5.20
N LYS A 185 8.58 -7.75 5.20
CA LYS A 185 9.18 -8.34 6.41
C LYS A 185 9.97 -7.34 7.26
N ASN A 186 10.67 -6.38 6.62
CA ASN A 186 11.49 -5.40 7.33
C ASN A 186 10.60 -4.38 8.07
N ALA A 187 9.49 -3.97 7.45
CA ALA A 187 8.54 -3.04 8.06
C ALA A 187 7.92 -3.67 9.31
N VAL A 188 7.47 -4.92 9.18
CA VAL A 188 6.88 -5.70 10.29
C VAL A 188 7.91 -5.95 11.39
N ALA A 189 9.14 -6.33 11.05
CA ALA A 189 10.19 -6.57 12.04
C ALA A 189 10.56 -5.30 12.83
N GLU A 190 10.68 -4.14 12.15
CA GLU A 190 10.94 -2.87 12.81
C GLU A 190 9.76 -2.44 13.70
N ALA A 191 8.52 -2.60 13.23
CA ALA A 191 7.33 -2.30 14.02
C ALA A 191 7.27 -3.15 15.30
N ASN A 192 7.49 -4.46 15.18
CA ASN A 192 7.49 -5.39 16.32
C ASN A 192 8.59 -5.05 17.33
N SER A 193 9.80 -4.70 16.86
CA SER A 193 10.90 -4.26 17.73
C SER A 193 10.54 -3.01 18.56
N LEU A 194 9.77 -2.11 17.96
CA LEU A 194 9.29 -0.88 18.61
C LEU A 194 7.93 -1.03 19.30
N ARG A 195 7.35 -2.24 19.32
CA ARG A 195 6.01 -2.54 19.85
C ARG A 195 4.91 -1.69 19.22
N ILE A 196 5.06 -1.37 17.94
CA ILE A 196 4.02 -0.71 17.14
C ILE A 196 3.09 -1.83 16.63
N PRO A 197 1.79 -1.79 16.95
CA PRO A 197 0.85 -2.81 16.54
C PRO A 197 0.71 -2.86 15.01
N VAL A 198 0.59 -4.07 14.49
CA VAL A 198 0.52 -4.37 13.05
C VAL A 198 -0.84 -4.98 12.71
N VAL A 199 -1.56 -4.34 11.80
CA VAL A 199 -2.71 -4.93 11.08
C VAL A 199 -2.23 -5.34 9.70
N ALA A 200 -2.50 -6.58 9.28
CA ALA A 200 -2.06 -7.03 7.97
C ALA A 200 -3.04 -7.99 7.29
N LEU A 201 -3.03 -7.96 5.95
CA LEU A 201 -3.64 -9.01 5.15
C LEU A 201 -2.68 -10.20 5.10
N CYS A 202 -3.10 -11.32 5.67
CA CYS A 202 -2.27 -12.50 5.83
C CYS A 202 -2.77 -13.62 4.92
N ASN A 203 -1.91 -14.06 3.99
CA ASN A 203 -2.18 -15.25 3.20
C ASN A 203 -1.70 -16.51 3.95
N THR A 204 -2.04 -17.68 3.43
CA THR A 204 -1.77 -19.02 4.00
C THR A 204 -0.30 -19.29 4.30
N ASN A 205 0.63 -18.61 3.64
CA ASN A 205 2.07 -18.71 3.85
C ASN A 205 2.63 -17.78 4.95
N THR A 206 1.79 -16.89 5.50
CA THR A 206 2.21 -15.90 6.49
C THR A 206 2.44 -16.53 7.85
N ASN A 207 3.42 -16.06 8.63
CA ASN A 207 3.49 -16.38 10.05
C ASN A 207 2.56 -15.44 10.86
N PRO A 208 1.46 -15.94 11.44
CA PRO A 208 0.50 -15.10 12.16
C PRO A 208 1.09 -14.43 13.41
N GLU A 209 2.14 -14.99 14.02
CA GLU A 209 2.74 -14.43 15.24
C GLU A 209 3.43 -13.08 15.04
N LEU A 210 3.68 -12.68 13.80
CA LEU A 210 4.32 -11.40 13.49
C LEU A 210 3.32 -10.25 13.39
N VAL A 211 2.02 -10.52 13.50
CA VAL A 211 0.93 -9.57 13.23
C VAL A 211 -0.08 -9.63 14.38
N ASP A 212 -0.41 -8.47 14.95
CA ASP A 212 -1.36 -8.38 16.07
C ASP A 212 -2.81 -8.55 15.62
N PHE A 213 -3.18 -7.93 14.49
CA PHE A 213 -4.53 -7.99 13.91
C PHE A 213 -4.47 -8.64 12.53
N ILE A 214 -4.69 -9.95 12.52
CA ILE A 214 -4.63 -10.79 11.33
C ILE A 214 -5.95 -10.69 10.57
N ILE A 215 -5.88 -10.34 9.29
CA ILE A 215 -7.00 -10.44 8.36
C ILE A 215 -6.65 -11.56 7.37
N PRO A 216 -7.17 -12.79 7.57
CA PRO A 216 -6.85 -13.91 6.67
C PRO A 216 -7.46 -13.62 5.29
N ALA A 217 -6.62 -13.52 4.26
CA ALA A 217 -7.08 -13.08 2.95
C ALA A 217 -6.13 -13.45 1.80
N ASN A 218 -6.71 -13.52 0.61
CA ASN A 218 -5.97 -13.56 -0.65
C ASN A 218 -5.36 -12.19 -0.97
N ASN A 219 -4.08 -12.00 -0.69
CA ASN A 219 -3.33 -10.79 -1.02
C ASN A 219 -2.65 -10.84 -2.41
N HIS A 220 -2.90 -11.88 -3.22
CA HIS A 220 -2.43 -11.97 -4.60
C HIS A 220 -3.47 -11.47 -5.60
N GLN A 221 -4.75 -11.64 -5.30
CA GLN A 221 -5.84 -11.16 -6.14
C GLN A 221 -6.01 -9.64 -5.96
N PRO A 222 -5.96 -8.84 -7.04
CA PRO A 222 -6.12 -7.39 -6.95
C PRO A 222 -7.46 -6.97 -6.34
N GLN A 223 -8.57 -7.61 -6.72
CA GLN A 223 -9.91 -7.32 -6.22
C GLN A 223 -10.01 -7.48 -4.70
N SER A 224 -9.53 -8.62 -4.19
CA SER A 224 -9.48 -8.90 -2.74
C SER A 224 -8.66 -7.85 -2.00
N THR A 225 -7.46 -7.55 -2.49
CA THR A 225 -6.58 -6.55 -1.86
C THR A 225 -7.21 -5.15 -1.88
N CYS A 226 -7.81 -4.75 -3.02
CA CYS A 226 -8.51 -3.47 -3.14
C CYS A 226 -9.68 -3.36 -2.17
N LEU A 227 -10.52 -4.39 -2.05
CA LEU A 227 -11.66 -4.39 -1.13
C LEU A 227 -11.20 -4.20 0.31
N LEU A 228 -10.30 -5.06 0.77
CA LEU A 228 -9.90 -5.11 2.17
C LEU A 228 -9.11 -3.87 2.60
N MET A 229 -8.18 -3.39 1.77
CA MET A 229 -7.42 -2.17 2.08
C MET A 229 -8.31 -0.92 2.09
N ASN A 230 -9.32 -0.85 1.22
CA ASN A 230 -10.28 0.26 1.25
C ASN A 230 -11.21 0.19 2.46
N LEU A 231 -11.62 -1.01 2.90
CA LEU A 231 -12.38 -1.16 4.15
C LEU A 231 -11.56 -0.68 5.35
N LEU A 232 -10.26 -1.00 5.42
CA LEU A 232 -9.38 -0.46 6.46
C LEU A 232 -9.20 1.07 6.37
N ALA A 233 -9.15 1.63 5.16
CA ALA A 233 -9.15 3.08 4.98
C ALA A 233 -10.49 3.71 5.39
N ASP A 234 -11.61 3.02 5.16
CA ASP A 234 -12.94 3.48 5.57
C ASP A 234 -13.08 3.51 7.09
N ALA A 235 -12.41 2.64 7.85
CA ALA A 235 -12.35 2.76 9.31
C ALA A 235 -11.74 4.10 9.74
N VAL A 236 -10.68 4.55 9.04
CA VAL A 236 -10.07 5.87 9.27
C VAL A 236 -10.99 6.99 8.80
N ALA A 237 -11.69 6.81 7.68
CA ALA A 237 -12.65 7.78 7.16
C ALA A 237 -13.80 7.99 8.16
N GLU A 238 -14.39 6.91 8.64
CA GLU A 238 -15.47 6.92 9.62
C GLU A 238 -15.04 7.60 10.92
N ALA A 239 -13.86 7.28 11.43
CA ALA A 239 -13.29 7.93 12.62
C ALA A 239 -13.14 9.45 12.47
N LYS A 240 -12.85 9.92 11.26
CA LYS A 240 -12.70 11.35 10.91
C LYS A 240 -14.00 11.98 10.40
N ALA A 241 -15.14 11.29 10.50
CA ALA A 241 -16.44 11.71 9.95
C ALA A 241 -16.41 12.03 8.44
N MET A 242 -15.55 11.35 7.68
CA MET A 242 -15.50 11.39 6.22
C MET A 242 -16.37 10.27 5.62
N PRO A 243 -16.89 10.43 4.39
CA PRO A 243 -17.71 9.41 3.76
C PRO A 243 -16.94 8.10 3.57
N THR A 244 -17.57 6.98 3.94
CA THR A 244 -17.08 5.62 3.66
C THR A 244 -17.41 5.24 2.21
N MET A 245 -16.52 4.49 1.58
CA MET A 245 -16.69 4.06 0.18
C MET A 245 -17.36 2.69 0.10
N PHE A 246 -16.96 1.75 0.95
CA PHE A 246 -17.38 0.35 0.95
C PHE A 246 -18.01 -0.09 2.28
N ALA A 247 -17.56 0.46 3.41
CA ALA A 247 -18.05 0.02 4.73
C ALA A 247 -19.56 0.31 4.90
N TYR A 248 -20.32 -0.72 5.27
CA TYR A 248 -21.79 -0.68 5.48
C TYR A 248 -22.60 -0.33 4.24
N LYS A 249 -22.01 -0.48 3.05
CA LYS A 249 -22.67 -0.25 1.76
C LYS A 249 -23.27 -1.55 1.21
N PRO A 250 -24.39 -1.47 0.47
CA PRO A 250 -24.92 -2.64 -0.23
C PRO A 250 -23.94 -3.10 -1.32
N ASP A 251 -23.98 -4.39 -1.66
CA ASP A 251 -22.98 -5.03 -2.53
C ASP A 251 -22.93 -4.44 -3.95
N GLU A 252 -24.04 -3.88 -4.42
CA GLU A 252 -24.20 -3.22 -5.73
C GLU A 252 -23.49 -1.85 -5.79
N GLU A 253 -23.36 -1.16 -4.65
CA GLU A 253 -22.65 0.13 -4.57
C GLU A 253 -21.13 -0.05 -4.48
N ILE A 254 -20.65 -1.24 -4.07
CA ILE A 254 -19.22 -1.53 -3.93
C ILE A 254 -18.62 -1.81 -5.31
N GLN A 255 -18.21 -0.74 -5.98
CA GLN A 255 -17.51 -0.77 -7.26
C GLN A 255 -15.99 -0.78 -7.03
N ILE A 256 -15.34 -1.89 -7.39
CA ILE A 256 -13.88 -2.01 -7.27
C ILE A 256 -13.21 -1.56 -8.56
N GLU A 257 -12.63 -0.37 -8.52
CA GLU A 257 -11.69 0.07 -9.54
C GLU A 257 -10.28 -0.40 -9.20
N ILE A 258 -9.73 -1.31 -10.01
CA ILE A 258 -8.34 -1.72 -9.87
C ILE A 258 -7.46 -0.62 -10.47
N PRO A 259 -6.55 -0.01 -9.70
CA PRO A 259 -5.66 1.02 -10.24
C PRO A 259 -4.79 0.45 -11.37
N GLN A 260 -5.10 0.82 -12.61
CA GLN A 260 -4.36 0.31 -13.77
C GLN A 260 -2.94 0.87 -13.82
N LYS A 261 -2.02 0.11 -14.42
CA LYS A 261 -0.70 0.60 -14.78
C LYS A 261 -0.85 1.57 -15.97
N GLN A 262 -0.82 2.87 -15.72
CA GLN A 262 -0.49 3.85 -16.76
C GLN A 262 0.85 3.44 -17.38
N GLU A 263 0.82 2.91 -18.59
CA GLU A 263 2.01 2.78 -19.40
C GLU A 263 2.46 4.20 -19.72
N ALA A 264 3.63 4.61 -19.21
CA ALA A 264 4.25 5.82 -19.72
C ALA A 264 4.38 5.65 -21.23
N PRO A 265 4.04 6.66 -22.06
CA PRO A 265 4.23 6.56 -23.50
C PRO A 265 5.68 6.15 -23.74
N ARG A 266 5.88 4.97 -24.33
CA ARG A 266 7.21 4.55 -24.78
C ARG A 266 7.68 5.66 -25.70
N GLN A 267 8.64 6.46 -25.26
CA GLN A 267 9.40 7.29 -26.18
C GLN A 267 10.00 6.30 -27.17
N VAL A 268 9.45 6.25 -28.38
CA VAL A 268 10.03 5.51 -29.49
C VAL A 268 11.35 6.21 -29.75
N VAL A 269 12.40 5.74 -29.08
CA VAL A 269 13.77 6.12 -29.43
C VAL A 269 13.96 5.56 -30.83
N ASN A 270 13.81 6.42 -31.83
CA ASN A 270 14.09 6.09 -33.22
C ASN A 270 15.54 5.59 -33.31
N ARG A 271 15.71 4.27 -33.29
CA ARG A 271 17.00 3.55 -33.42
C ARG A 271 17.73 3.86 -34.74
N ALA A 272 17.11 4.60 -35.66
CA ALA A 272 17.72 5.06 -36.89
C ALA A 272 18.85 6.09 -36.64
N ASN A 273 18.71 7.00 -35.67
CA ASN A 273 19.71 8.06 -35.45
C ASN A 273 20.95 7.59 -34.68
N SER A 274 20.86 6.50 -33.90
CA SER A 274 22.03 5.95 -33.18
C SER A 274 23.06 5.28 -34.11
N LYS A 275 22.62 4.79 -35.28
CA LYS A 275 23.53 4.15 -36.25
C LYS A 275 24.33 5.16 -37.09
N GLN A 276 23.79 6.35 -37.37
CA GLN A 276 24.52 7.41 -38.08
C GLN A 276 25.61 8.08 -37.23
N ILE A 277 25.37 8.26 -35.93
CA ILE A 277 26.37 8.87 -35.02
C ILE A 277 27.57 7.92 -34.81
N THR A 278 27.33 6.61 -34.81
CA THR A 278 28.39 5.60 -34.61
C THR A 278 29.26 5.45 -35.86
N SER A 279 28.69 5.51 -37.07
CA SER A 279 29.46 5.45 -38.32
C SER A 279 30.26 6.72 -38.61
N GLN A 280 29.76 7.91 -38.24
CA GLN A 280 30.53 9.16 -38.38
C GLN A 280 31.74 9.21 -37.44
N ARG A 281 31.65 8.67 -36.22
CA ARG A 281 32.80 8.63 -35.29
C ARG A 281 33.90 7.67 -35.72
N LEU A 282 33.55 6.54 -36.35
CA LEU A 282 34.51 5.54 -36.84
C LEU A 282 35.30 6.03 -38.07
N ASN A 283 34.71 6.90 -38.90
CA ASN A 283 35.40 7.45 -40.07
C ASN A 283 36.40 8.56 -39.74
N ILE A 284 36.24 9.26 -38.61
CA ILE A 284 37.19 10.31 -38.18
C ILE A 284 38.49 9.69 -37.65
N THR A 285 38.44 8.49 -37.09
CA THR A 285 39.60 7.78 -36.52
C THR A 285 40.44 6.98 -37.52
N ARG A 286 40.15 7.03 -38.83
CA ARG A 286 40.82 6.22 -39.87
C ARG A 286 41.50 7.01 -40.98
N ASN A 287 41.80 8.30 -40.79
CA ASN A 287 42.63 9.07 -41.73
C ASN A 287 44.00 9.39 -41.12
N PRO A 288 45.08 8.66 -41.47
CA PRO A 288 46.44 8.94 -41.01
C PRO A 288 47.18 9.88 -41.99
N GLU A 289 46.56 10.98 -42.42
CA GLU A 289 47.19 11.94 -43.34
C GLU A 289 46.90 13.40 -42.92
N VAL A 290 47.23 13.78 -41.69
CA VAL A 290 47.61 15.18 -41.40
C VAL A 290 48.62 15.18 -40.25
N LEU A 291 49.85 14.74 -40.50
CA LEU A 291 50.96 15.08 -39.60
C LEU A 291 52.32 15.02 -40.32
N THR A 292 52.45 15.74 -41.43
CA THR A 292 53.74 16.20 -41.94
C THR A 292 53.52 17.43 -42.82
N ARG A 293 53.98 18.61 -42.35
CA ARG A 293 54.77 19.60 -43.09
C ARG A 293 54.90 20.89 -42.28
N GLU A 294 56.17 21.17 -41.97
CA GLU A 294 56.86 22.45 -41.74
C GLU A 294 56.33 23.43 -40.69
#